data_AF-A0A2D6MJ56-F1
#
_entry.id   AF-A0A2D6MJ56-F1
#
_cell.length_a   1.000
_cell.length_b   1.000
_cell.length_c   1.000
_cell.angle_alpha   90.00
_cell.angle_beta   90.00
_cell.angle_gamma   90.00
#
_symmetry.space_group_name_H-M   'P 1'
#
loop_
_entity.id
_entity.type
_entity.pdbx_description
1 polymer ?
#
loop_
_entity_poly.entity_id
_entity_poly.type
_entity_poly.pdbx_seq_one_letter_code
_entity_poly.pdbx_strand_id
1 'polypeptide(L)'
;MTRLEIILSAVLLFSVIFNIGLVIYVKGAIVRLLSISEELGDLQQMINSFANHAKSVYELEMFYGDETLSHLLEHAVSFNEQLETFEYIYSLTEAQELEEEGKEEGTLFNEDAEPTETA
;
A
#
# COMPACT_ATOMS: atom_id res chain seq x y z
N MET A 1 -48.08 2.86 5.03
CA MET A 1 -46.86 2.03 5.03
C MET A 1 -47.08 0.83 5.92
N THR A 2 -46.91 -0.37 5.39
CA THR A 2 -47.00 -1.59 6.18
C THR A 2 -45.76 -1.70 7.07
N ARG A 3 -45.88 -2.34 8.24
CA ARG A 3 -44.75 -2.48 9.20
C ARG A 3 -43.53 -3.16 8.56
N LEU A 4 -43.76 -4.02 7.56
CA LEU A 4 -42.72 -4.73 6.82
C LEU A 4 -41.93 -3.79 5.89
N GLU A 5 -42.59 -2.86 5.18
CA GLU A 5 -41.91 -1.86 4.33
C GLU A 5 -40.95 -0.97 5.13
N ILE A 6 -41.34 -0.59 6.34
CA ILE A 6 -40.53 0.26 7.22
C ILE A 6 -39.28 -0.50 7.71
N ILE A 7 -39.42 -1.76 8.10
CA ILE A 7 -38.29 -2.58 8.55
C ILE A 7 -37.32 -2.86 7.39
N LEU A 8 -37.85 -3.18 6.22
CA LEU A 8 -37.02 -3.52 5.05
C LEU A 8 -36.23 -2.30 4.54
N SER A 9 -36.85 -1.12 4.50
CA SER A 9 -36.17 0.12 4.13
C SER A 9 -35.11 0.55 5.16
N ALA A 10 -35.38 0.36 6.46
CA ALA A 10 -34.40 0.63 7.51
C ALA A 10 -33.16 -0.28 7.43
N VAL A 11 -33.35 -1.58 7.22
CA VAL A 11 -32.24 -2.55 7.06
C VAL A 11 -31.43 -2.26 5.80
N LEU A 12 -32.09 -1.90 4.69
CA LEU A 12 -31.42 -1.53 3.45
C LEU A 12 -30.56 -0.27 3.62
N LEU A 13 -31.11 0.78 4.25
CA LEU A 13 -30.36 2.02 4.51
C LEU A 13 -29.12 1.75 5.39
N PHE A 14 -29.28 0.95 6.45
CA PHE A 14 -28.17 0.56 7.30
C PHE A 14 -27.10 -0.22 6.53
N SER A 15 -27.50 -1.16 5.67
CA SER A 15 -26.58 -1.93 4.83
C SER A 15 -25.79 -1.04 3.88
N VAL A 16 -26.43 -0.04 3.26
CA VAL A 16 -25.75 0.91 2.36
C VAL A 16 -24.72 1.73 3.13
N ILE A 17 -25.08 2.30 4.28
CA ILE A 17 -24.14 3.08 5.11
C ILE A 17 -22.98 2.21 5.57
N PHE A 18 -23.25 0.97 5.99
CA PHE A 18 -22.22 0.04 6.42
C PHE A 18 -21.25 -0.30 5.30
N ASN A 19 -21.74 -0.57 4.09
CA ASN A 19 -20.89 -0.83 2.92
C ASN A 19 -20.02 0.38 2.58
N ILE A 20 -20.57 1.60 2.58
CA ILE A 20 -19.80 2.82 2.34
C ILE A 20 -18.71 2.99 3.40
N GLY A 21 -19.06 2.80 4.68
CA GLY A 21 -18.09 2.83 5.77
C GLY A 21 -16.98 1.79 5.63
N LEU A 22 -17.32 0.59 5.17
CA LEU A 22 -16.36 -0.49 4.91
C LEU A 22 -15.40 -0.11 3.79
N VAL A 23 -15.89 0.46 2.68
CA VAL A 23 -15.04 0.92 1.57
C VAL A 23 -14.04 1.98 2.05
N ILE A 24 -14.50 2.99 2.79
CA ILE A 24 -13.62 4.05 3.33
C ILE A 24 -12.58 3.45 4.29
N TYR A 25 -13.00 2.54 5.16
CA TYR A 25 -12.10 1.89 6.11
C TYR A 25 -11.03 1.05 5.39
N VAL A 26 -11.42 0.26 4.40
CA VAL A 26 -10.50 -0.58 3.61
C VAL A 26 -9.50 0.31 2.86
N LYS A 27 -9.96 1.38 2.19
CA LYS A 27 -9.05 2.33 1.53
C LYS A 27 -8.05 2.92 2.51
N GLY A 28 -8.51 3.37 3.70
CA GLY A 28 -7.63 3.88 4.74
C GLY A 28 -6.64 2.84 5.30
N ALA A 29 -7.06 1.59 5.41
CA ALA A 29 -6.19 0.50 5.86
C ALA A 29 -5.10 0.16 4.83
N ILE A 30 -5.44 0.13 3.53
CA ILE A 30 -4.49 -0.11 2.44
C ILE A 30 -3.42 0.98 2.42
N VAL A 31 -3.80 2.26 2.48
CA VAL A 31 -2.83 3.38 2.50
C VAL A 31 -1.86 3.29 3.68
N ARG A 32 -2.34 2.90 4.87
CA ARG A 32 -1.46 2.72 6.03
C ARG A 32 -0.51 1.55 5.86
N LEU A 33 -0.99 0.44 5.30
CA LEU A 33 -0.15 -0.72 5.02
C LEU A 33 0.91 -0.41 3.97
N LEU A 34 0.57 0.42 2.97
CA LEU A 34 1.51 0.93 1.98
C LEU A 34 2.64 1.75 2.61
N SER A 35 2.30 2.73 3.47
CA SER A 35 3.33 3.52 4.16
C SER A 35 4.25 2.65 5.02
N ILE A 36 3.70 1.66 5.73
CA ILE A 36 4.52 0.70 6.50
C ILE A 36 5.42 -0.12 5.56
N SER A 37 4.93 -0.49 4.38
CA SER A 37 5.73 -1.21 3.38
C SER A 37 6.89 -0.38 2.84
N GLU A 38 6.69 0.92 2.61
CA GLU A 38 7.74 1.84 2.17
C GLU A 38 8.83 1.97 3.25
N GLU A 39 8.43 2.16 4.51
CA GLU A 39 9.35 2.19 5.66
C GLU A 39 10.15 0.87 5.81
N LEU A 40 9.53 -0.28 5.47
CA LEU A 40 10.22 -1.57 5.46
C LEU A 40 11.25 -1.68 4.32
N GLY A 41 11.00 -1.08 3.16
CA GLY A 41 11.98 -0.98 2.08
C GLY A 41 13.21 -0.17 2.48
N ASP A 42 12.98 0.98 3.14
CA ASP A 42 14.06 1.80 3.70
C ASP A 42 14.88 1.03 4.75
N LEU A 43 14.19 0.26 5.61
CA LEU A 43 14.83 -0.61 6.59
C LEU A 43 15.68 -1.69 5.92
N GLN A 44 15.18 -2.33 4.86
CA GLN A 44 15.92 -3.33 4.08
C GLN A 44 17.21 -2.72 3.51
N GLN A 45 17.14 -1.51 2.93
CA GLN A 45 18.32 -0.82 2.41
C GLN A 45 19.35 -0.53 3.51
N MET A 46 18.89 -0.14 4.70
CA MET A 46 19.75 0.10 5.85
C MET A 46 20.47 -1.17 6.32
N ILE A 47 19.77 -2.30 6.36
CA ILE A 47 20.33 -3.61 6.73
C ILE A 47 21.33 -4.09 5.67
N ASN A 48 21.03 -3.89 4.38
CA ASN A 48 21.95 -4.23 3.30
C ASN A 48 23.26 -3.42 3.40
N SER A 49 23.15 -2.11 3.65
CA SER A 49 24.30 -1.24 3.92
C SER A 49 25.12 -1.71 5.13
N PHE A 50 24.45 -2.09 6.23
CA PHE A 50 25.09 -2.67 7.41
C PHE A 50 25.83 -3.97 7.08
N ALA A 51 25.20 -4.89 6.35
CA ALA A 51 25.81 -6.15 5.93
C ALA A 51 27.05 -5.92 5.07
N ASN A 52 26.99 -4.98 4.11
CA ASN A 52 28.13 -4.62 3.27
C ASN A 52 29.27 -4.01 4.09
N HIS A 53 28.96 -3.16 5.06
CA HIS A 53 29.97 -2.60 5.95
C HIS A 53 30.61 -3.68 6.82
N ALA A 54 29.81 -4.56 7.42
CA ALA A 54 30.31 -5.69 8.20
C ALA A 54 31.21 -6.61 7.36
N LYS A 55 30.86 -6.85 6.09
CA LYS A 55 31.69 -7.59 5.14
C LYS A 55 33.04 -6.91 4.91
N SER A 56 33.03 -5.60 4.68
CA SER A 56 34.28 -4.83 4.48
C SER A 56 35.20 -4.88 5.71
N VAL A 57 34.61 -4.95 6.92
CA VAL A 57 35.36 -5.11 8.17
C VAL A 57 35.89 -6.54 8.34
N TYR A 58 35.12 -7.55 7.97
CA TYR A 58 35.55 -8.95 7.98
C TYR A 58 36.75 -9.21 7.05
N GLU A 59 36.79 -8.51 5.92
CA GLU A 59 37.87 -8.60 4.93
C GLU A 59 39.18 -7.92 5.39
N LEU A 60 39.19 -7.20 6.51
CA LEU A 60 40.41 -6.63 7.10
C LEU A 60 41.26 -7.72 7.76
N GLU A 61 42.57 -7.66 7.57
CA GLU A 61 43.54 -8.65 8.10
C GLU A 61 43.46 -8.87 9.62
N MET A 62 42.97 -7.90 10.40
CA MET A 62 42.80 -8.04 11.86
C MET A 62 41.57 -8.87 12.28
N PHE A 63 40.56 -8.98 11.42
CA PHE A 63 39.28 -9.63 11.73
C PHE A 63 38.98 -10.84 10.84
N TYR A 64 39.88 -11.12 9.89
CA TYR A 64 39.79 -12.26 9.00
C TYR A 64 39.87 -13.58 9.78
N GLY A 65 38.81 -14.39 9.70
CA GLY A 65 38.69 -15.65 10.43
C GLY A 65 38.00 -15.55 11.81
N ASP A 66 37.47 -14.38 12.17
CA ASP A 66 36.62 -14.25 13.36
C ASP A 66 35.26 -14.93 13.15
N GLU A 67 34.96 -16.00 13.87
CA GLU A 67 33.68 -16.72 13.78
C GLU A 67 32.49 -15.86 14.19
N THR A 68 32.65 -14.95 15.15
CA THR A 68 31.56 -14.10 15.64
C THR A 68 31.13 -13.12 14.55
N LEU A 69 32.10 -12.50 13.88
CA LEU A 69 31.86 -11.54 12.82
C LEU A 69 31.32 -12.24 11.55
N SER A 70 31.75 -13.47 11.28
CA SER A 70 31.19 -14.34 10.24
C SER A 70 29.72 -14.66 10.50
N HIS A 71 29.38 -15.10 11.71
CA HIS A 71 27.98 -15.36 12.07
C HIS A 71 27.13 -14.10 12.00
N LEU A 72 27.65 -12.95 12.45
CA LEU A 72 26.93 -11.67 12.36
C LEU A 72 26.63 -11.29 10.91
N LEU A 73 27.56 -11.54 9.99
CA LEU A 73 27.35 -11.35 8.55
C LEU A 73 26.24 -12.27 8.02
N GLU A 74 26.29 -13.55 8.39
CA GLU A 74 25.31 -14.56 8.00
C GLU A 74 23.89 -14.19 8.49
N HIS A 75 23.78 -13.70 9.73
CA HIS A 75 22.53 -13.16 10.29
C HIS A 75 22.04 -11.93 9.54
N ALA A 76 22.92 -11.00 9.16
CA ALA A 76 22.55 -9.80 8.41
C ALA A 76 22.02 -10.14 7.00
N VAL A 77 22.64 -11.11 6.32
CA VAL A 77 22.20 -11.59 5.00
C VAL A 77 20.86 -12.33 5.11
N SER A 78 20.71 -13.26 6.07
CA SER A 78 19.46 -13.98 6.29
C SER A 78 18.30 -13.05 6.66
N PHE A 79 18.57 -11.96 7.38
CA PHE A 79 17.55 -10.97 7.71
C PHE A 79 17.11 -10.16 6.49
N ASN A 80 18.04 -9.86 5.58
CA ASN A 80 17.76 -9.18 4.32
C ASN A 80 16.89 -10.04 3.37
N GLU A 81 17.18 -11.34 3.26
CA GLU A 81 16.35 -12.30 2.49
C GLU A 81 14.91 -12.40 3.02
N GLN A 82 14.74 -12.34 4.34
CA GLN A 82 13.40 -12.32 4.95
C GLN A 82 12.65 -11.04 4.61
N LEU A 83 13.34 -9.89 4.51
CA LEU A 83 12.74 -8.62 4.12
C LEU A 83 12.34 -8.58 2.64
N GLU A 84 13.10 -9.21 1.73
CA GLU A 84 12.71 -9.36 0.31
C GLU A 84 11.37 -10.08 0.13
N THR A 85 11.00 -10.98 1.04
CA THR A 85 9.68 -11.66 0.98
C THR A 85 8.52 -10.68 1.14
N PHE A 86 8.73 -9.53 1.78
CA PHE A 86 7.71 -8.49 1.93
C PHE A 86 7.61 -7.56 0.71
N GLU A 87 8.59 -7.55 -0.19
CA GLU A 87 8.60 -6.79 -1.46
C GLU A 87 7.45 -7.22 -2.40
N TYR A 88 7.03 -8.49 -2.36
CA TYR A 88 5.91 -8.99 -3.16
C TYR A 88 4.60 -8.19 -2.91
N ILE A 89 4.39 -7.71 -1.67
CA ILE A 89 3.21 -6.90 -1.31
C ILE A 89 3.29 -5.51 -1.99
N TYR A 90 4.48 -4.93 -2.15
CA TYR A 90 4.70 -3.64 -2.78
C TYR A 90 4.24 -3.61 -4.25
N SER A 91 4.70 -4.59 -5.04
CA SER A 91 4.43 -4.67 -6.49
C SER A 91 2.93 -4.75 -6.86
N LEU A 92 2.11 -5.31 -5.97
CA LEU A 92 0.68 -5.46 -6.19
C LEU A 92 -0.08 -4.15 -5.98
N THR A 93 0.52 -3.18 -5.29
CA THR A 93 -0.18 -1.99 -4.79
C THR A 93 0.17 -0.72 -5.57
N GLU A 94 1.39 -0.61 -6.11
CA GLU A 94 1.79 0.47 -7.04
C GLU A 94 0.93 0.48 -8.32
N ALA A 95 0.49 -0.71 -8.78
CA ALA A 95 -0.44 -0.83 -9.90
C ALA A 95 -1.82 -0.20 -9.64
N GLN A 96 -2.19 0.02 -8.37
CA GLN A 96 -3.50 0.51 -7.97
C GLN A 96 -3.59 2.04 -7.91
N GLU A 97 -2.48 2.75 -7.63
CA GLU A 97 -2.45 4.22 -7.60
C GLU A 97 -2.64 4.84 -9.00
N LEU A 98 -2.12 4.19 -10.05
CA LEU A 98 -2.25 4.63 -11.44
C LEU A 98 -3.70 4.55 -11.98
N GLU A 99 -4.57 3.74 -11.38
CA GLU A 99 -5.97 3.61 -11.80
C GLU A 99 -6.91 4.64 -11.13
N GLU A 100 -6.49 5.26 -10.02
CA GLU A 100 -7.34 6.25 -9.32
C GLU A 100 -7.15 7.69 -9.83
N GLU A 101 -5.96 8.07 -10.32
CA GLU A 101 -5.75 9.41 -10.92
C GLU A 101 -6.45 9.60 -12.29
N GLY A 102 -6.85 8.52 -12.96
CA GLY A 102 -7.45 8.57 -14.30
C GLY A 102 -8.95 8.88 -14.37
N LYS A 103 -9.63 9.14 -13.24
CA LYS A 103 -11.11 9.24 -13.19
C LYS A 103 -11.69 10.61 -12.81
N GLU A 104 -10.88 11.65 -12.58
CA GLU A 104 -11.40 12.97 -12.18
C GLU A 104 -11.39 14.07 -13.25
N GLU A 105 -10.88 13.83 -14.47
CA GLU A 105 -10.99 14.80 -15.56
C GLU A 105 -12.00 14.37 -16.64
N GLY A 106 -13.28 14.65 -16.36
CA GLY A 106 -14.39 14.55 -17.31
C GLY A 106 -15.35 15.72 -17.10
N THR A 107 -14.96 16.87 -17.63
CA THR A 107 -15.54 18.20 -17.50
C THR A 107 -17.05 18.29 -17.80
N LEU A 108 -17.71 19.15 -17.02
CA LEU A 108 -19.00 19.79 -17.28
C LEU A 108 -19.07 20.34 -18.72
N PHE A 109 -20.10 19.98 -19.47
CA PHE A 109 -20.65 20.86 -20.51
C PHE A 109 -22.17 20.92 -20.37
N ASN A 110 -22.65 22.09 -19.95
CA ASN A 110 -24.05 22.48 -19.96
C ASN A 110 -24.57 22.43 -21.40
N GLU A 111 -25.68 21.72 -21.63
CA GLU A 111 -26.47 21.87 -22.84
C GLU A 111 -27.85 22.43 -22.47
N ASP A 112 -27.85 23.67 -21.99
CA ASP A 112 -29.02 24.54 -22.11
C ASP A 112 -29.05 25.04 -23.56
N ALA A 113 -29.56 24.21 -24.46
CA ALA A 113 -29.96 24.64 -25.79
C ALA A 113 -31.45 25.01 -25.73
N GLU A 114 -31.74 26.32 -25.70
CA GLU A 114 -33.07 26.86 -26.02
C GLU A 114 -33.59 26.26 -27.34
N PRO A 115 -34.89 25.92 -27.43
CA PRO A 115 -35.48 25.50 -28.69
C PRO A 115 -35.54 26.73 -29.62
N THR A 116 -34.86 26.64 -30.75
CA THR A 116 -35.04 27.57 -31.86
C THR A 116 -36.47 27.47 -32.35
N GLU A 117 -37.28 28.50 -32.03
CA GLU A 117 -38.61 28.66 -32.62
C GLU A 117 -38.44 29.03 -34.10
N THR A 118 -39.00 28.17 -34.92
CA THR A 118 -39.19 28.29 -36.37
C THR A 118 -40.20 29.40 -36.73
N ALA A 119 -39.93 30.04 -37.87
CA ALA A 119 -40.82 30.81 -38.77
C ALA A 119 -40.78 32.34 -38.65
#